data_AF-A0A7W2Q7A4-F1
#
_entry.id   AF-A0A7W2Q7A4-F1
#
_cell.length_a   1.000
_cell.length_b   1.000
_cell.length_c   1.000
_cell.angle_alpha   90.00
_cell.angle_beta   90.00
_cell.angle_gamma   90.00
#
_symmetry.space_group_name_H-M   'P 1'
#
loop_
_entity.id
_entity.type
_entity.pdbx_description
1 polymer ?
#
loop_
_entity_poly.entity_id
_entity_poly.type
_entity_poly.pdbx_seq_one_letter_code
_entity_poly.pdbx_strand_id
1 'polypeptide(L)'
;MSREPLLRRAVTISLFSWRRAAADDALDDADRQGWWGDCAPSEAGDQIGSRLYLLRRRTLTDDTLHDAREYAEEALRWMTDDDIVTTVTVTAERLGNDRLNLVVLLTELNGETLKLAFEDTWSLINAV
;
A
#
# COMPACT_ATOMS: atom_id res chain seq x y z
N MET A 1 0.95 4.44 26.31
CA MET A 1 0.65 3.23 25.50
C MET A 1 1.21 3.51 24.12
N SER A 2 2.05 2.63 23.56
CA SER A 2 2.67 2.88 22.24
C SER A 2 1.60 2.97 21.14
N ARG A 3 1.71 3.95 20.23
CA ARG A 3 0.83 4.11 19.05
C ARG A 3 1.15 3.09 17.95
N GLU A 4 2.30 2.41 18.03
CA GLU A 4 2.77 1.45 17.03
C GLU A 4 1.70 0.42 16.62
N PRO A 5 0.97 -0.27 17.53
CA PRO A 5 0.02 -1.30 17.12
C PRO A 5 -1.15 -0.75 16.29
N LEU A 6 -1.55 0.50 16.54
CA LEU A 6 -2.62 1.18 15.81
C LEU A 6 -2.13 1.56 14.40
N LEU A 7 -0.95 2.19 14.32
CA LEU A 7 -0.35 2.59 13.05
C LEU A 7 -0.02 1.38 12.18
N ARG A 8 0.55 0.32 12.76
CA ARG A 8 0.82 -0.94 12.06
C ARG A 8 -0.46 -1.52 11.45
N ARG A 9 -1.55 -1.56 12.22
CA ARG A 9 -2.84 -2.06 11.70
C ARG A 9 -3.37 -1.21 10.56
N ALA A 10 -3.34 0.12 10.71
CA ALA A 10 -3.79 1.05 9.68
C ALA A 10 -3.00 0.88 8.38
N VAL A 11 -1.66 0.78 8.48
CA VAL A 11 -0.78 0.53 7.33
C VAL A 11 -1.06 -0.84 6.71
N THR A 12 -1.18 -1.91 7.51
CA THR A 12 -1.49 -3.25 6.99
C THR A 12 -2.81 -3.27 6.22
N ILE A 13 -3.87 -2.66 6.76
CA ILE A 13 -5.18 -2.60 6.08
C ILE A 13 -5.06 -1.81 4.78
N SER A 14 -4.36 -0.69 4.80
CA SER A 14 -4.17 0.17 3.62
C SER A 14 -3.39 -0.55 2.52
N LEU A 15 -2.33 -1.30 2.86
CA LEU A 15 -1.52 -2.01 1.87
C LEU A 15 -2.20 -3.28 1.34
N PHE A 16 -2.86 -4.04 2.21
CA PHE A 16 -3.32 -5.41 1.89
C PHE A 16 -4.85 -5.54 1.78
N SER A 17 -5.55 -4.43 1.57
CA SER A 17 -6.92 -4.41 1.05
C SER A 17 -6.92 -3.97 -0.41
N TRP A 18 -7.93 -4.34 -1.18
CA TRP A 18 -8.01 -3.97 -2.59
C TRP A 18 -8.64 -2.59 -2.77
N ARG A 19 -7.85 -1.65 -3.27
CA ARG A 19 -8.36 -0.43 -3.88
C ARG A 19 -8.80 -0.72 -5.31
N ARG A 20 -9.89 -0.10 -5.75
CA ARG A 20 -10.38 -0.26 -7.12
C ARG A 20 -9.35 0.24 -8.14
N ALA A 21 -9.10 -0.54 -9.18
CA ALA A 21 -8.21 -0.14 -10.28
C ALA A 21 -8.75 1.10 -11.02
N ALA A 22 -7.85 2.04 -11.31
CA ALA A 22 -8.07 3.24 -12.10
C ALA A 22 -8.38 2.89 -13.56
N ALA A 23 -9.03 3.83 -14.28
CA ALA A 23 -9.57 3.57 -15.61
C ALA A 23 -8.51 3.08 -16.62
N ASP A 24 -7.28 3.58 -16.47
CA ASP A 24 -6.09 3.34 -17.29
C ASP A 24 -5.17 2.24 -16.78
N ASP A 25 -5.48 1.60 -15.64
CA ASP A 25 -4.73 0.46 -15.16
C ASP A 25 -4.84 -0.73 -16.11
N ALA A 26 -3.72 -1.43 -16.32
CA ALA A 26 -3.70 -2.70 -17.02
C ALA A 26 -4.32 -3.79 -16.14
N LEU A 27 -5.32 -4.48 -16.68
CA LEU A 27 -6.02 -5.57 -15.99
C LEU A 27 -5.81 -6.89 -16.73
N ASP A 28 -5.60 -7.96 -15.98
CA ASP A 28 -5.57 -9.32 -16.52
C ASP A 28 -6.97 -9.82 -16.93
N ASP A 29 -8.02 -9.32 -16.27
CA ASP A 29 -9.42 -9.64 -16.51
C ASP A 29 -10.31 -8.38 -16.41
N ALA A 30 -11.63 -8.54 -16.45
CA ALA A 30 -12.55 -7.40 -16.36
C ALA A 30 -12.79 -6.90 -14.93
N ASP A 31 -12.26 -7.60 -13.92
CA ASP A 31 -12.46 -7.28 -12.51
C ASP A 31 -11.48 -6.21 -12.04
N ARG A 32 -12.02 -5.10 -11.57
CA ARG A 32 -11.27 -3.95 -11.04
C ARG A 32 -11.06 -4.02 -9.54
N GLN A 33 -11.54 -5.08 -8.90
CA GLN A 33 -11.60 -5.24 -7.45
C GLN A 33 -12.20 -4.01 -6.76
N GLY A 34 -12.00 -3.92 -5.45
CA GLY A 34 -12.35 -2.76 -4.64
C GLY A 34 -12.72 -3.14 -3.21
N TRP A 35 -12.84 -2.10 -2.39
CA TRP A 35 -13.30 -2.24 -1.02
C TRP A 35 -14.74 -1.74 -0.91
N TRP A 36 -15.60 -2.53 -0.25
CA TRP A 36 -17.02 -2.21 -0.15
C TRP A 36 -17.29 -0.87 0.57
N GLY A 37 -16.37 -0.43 1.45
CA GLY A 37 -16.46 0.85 2.15
C GLY A 37 -16.37 2.06 1.23
N ASP A 38 -15.72 1.92 0.08
CA ASP A 38 -15.59 2.99 -0.92
C ASP A 38 -16.90 3.25 -1.69
N CYS A 39 -17.92 2.41 -1.50
CA CYS A 39 -19.24 2.63 -2.12
C CYS A 39 -20.04 3.75 -1.43
N ALA A 40 -19.70 4.10 -0.20
CA ALA A 40 -20.36 5.16 0.57
C ALA A 40 -19.34 5.84 1.52
N PRO A 41 -18.33 6.51 0.96
CA PRO A 41 -17.28 7.11 1.77
C PRO A 41 -17.82 8.34 2.51
N SER A 42 -17.23 8.63 3.67
CA SER A 42 -17.54 9.85 4.42
C SER A 42 -17.13 11.10 3.65
N GLU A 43 -15.95 11.07 3.00
CA GLU A 43 -15.46 12.12 2.12
C GLU A 43 -15.41 11.65 0.66
N ALA A 44 -15.78 12.53 -0.26
CA ALA A 44 -15.85 12.17 -1.66
C ALA A 44 -14.45 11.88 -2.23
N GLY A 45 -14.25 10.66 -2.71
CA GLY A 45 -12.98 10.24 -3.32
C GLY A 45 -12.08 9.42 -2.39
N ASP A 46 -12.47 9.24 -1.12
CA ASP A 46 -11.77 8.33 -0.22
C ASP A 46 -11.80 6.91 -0.79
N GLN A 47 -10.61 6.31 -0.84
CA GLN A 47 -10.41 4.96 -1.31
C GLN A 47 -9.41 4.27 -0.42
N ILE A 48 -9.84 3.20 0.25
CA ILE A 48 -8.96 2.38 1.09
C ILE A 48 -8.43 1.19 0.30
N GLY A 49 -7.19 0.83 0.63
CA GLY A 49 -6.50 -0.28 0.00
C GLY A 49 -5.45 0.19 -0.99
N SER A 50 -4.79 -0.78 -1.60
CA SER A 50 -3.77 -0.55 -2.60
C SER A 50 -4.12 -1.26 -3.91
N ARG A 51 -3.42 -0.85 -4.96
CA ARG A 51 -3.41 -1.53 -6.26
C ARG A 51 -2.28 -2.54 -6.39
N LEU A 52 -1.64 -2.96 -5.28
CA LEU A 52 -0.54 -3.94 -5.29
C LEU A 52 -0.91 -5.28 -5.95
N TYR A 53 -2.19 -5.67 -5.92
CA TYR A 53 -2.68 -6.88 -6.60
C TYR A 53 -2.54 -6.82 -8.12
N LEU A 54 -2.46 -5.62 -8.73
CA LEU A 54 -2.19 -5.46 -10.17
C LEU A 54 -0.77 -5.91 -10.55
N LEU A 55 0.10 -6.11 -9.55
CA LEU A 55 1.44 -6.64 -9.76
C LEU A 55 1.49 -8.16 -9.83
N ARG A 56 0.37 -8.85 -9.57
CA ARG A 56 0.26 -10.30 -9.71
C ARG A 56 0.65 -10.71 -11.13
N ARG A 57 1.37 -11.83 -11.27
CA ARG A 57 1.85 -12.38 -12.57
C ARG A 57 2.79 -11.47 -13.38
N ARG A 58 3.13 -10.26 -12.91
CA ARG A 58 4.18 -9.45 -13.53
C ARG A 58 5.56 -10.02 -13.21
N THR A 59 6.54 -9.77 -14.08
CA THR A 59 7.94 -10.04 -13.76
C THR A 59 8.44 -9.01 -12.75
N LEU A 60 9.24 -9.45 -11.76
CA LEU A 60 9.83 -8.57 -10.75
C LEU A 60 11.01 -7.76 -11.31
N THR A 61 10.68 -6.73 -12.08
CA THR A 61 11.62 -5.76 -12.66
C THR A 61 11.68 -4.48 -11.83
N ASP A 62 12.58 -3.57 -12.18
CA ASP A 62 12.71 -2.28 -11.49
C ASP A 62 11.45 -1.42 -11.71
N ASP A 63 10.78 -1.53 -12.86
CA ASP A 63 9.47 -0.90 -13.10
C ASP A 63 8.39 -1.46 -12.15
N THR A 64 8.37 -2.78 -11.91
CA THR A 64 7.44 -3.39 -10.95
C THR A 64 7.72 -2.93 -9.50
N LEU A 65 8.98 -2.66 -9.15
CA LEU A 65 9.34 -2.06 -7.85
C LEU A 65 8.85 -0.61 -7.74
N HIS A 66 8.99 0.15 -8.83
CA HIS A 66 8.50 1.51 -8.91
C HIS A 66 6.98 1.55 -8.69
N ASP A 67 6.23 0.74 -9.43
CA ASP A 67 4.77 0.65 -9.30
C ASP A 67 4.36 0.19 -7.89
N ALA A 68 5.08 -0.78 -7.31
CA ALA A 68 4.82 -1.21 -5.93
C ALA A 68 4.95 -0.08 -4.92
N ARG A 69 5.99 0.76 -5.07
CA ARG A 69 6.17 1.94 -4.23
C ARG A 69 5.04 2.94 -4.45
N GLU A 70 4.70 3.25 -5.70
CA GLU A 70 3.65 4.22 -6.00
C GLU A 70 2.28 3.79 -5.48
N TYR A 71 1.90 2.51 -5.67
CA TYR A 71 0.64 1.98 -5.14
C TYR A 71 0.59 1.97 -3.62
N ALA A 72 1.73 1.72 -2.95
CA ALA A 72 1.82 1.76 -1.50
C ALA A 72 1.77 3.20 -0.95
N GLU A 73 2.46 4.16 -1.60
CA GLU A 73 2.39 5.58 -1.24
C GLU A 73 0.96 6.13 -1.43
N GLU A 74 0.31 5.79 -2.53
CA GLU A 74 -1.09 6.14 -2.79
C GLU A 74 -2.03 5.61 -1.70
N ALA A 75 -1.85 4.35 -1.30
CA ALA A 75 -2.67 3.69 -0.29
C ALA A 75 -2.52 4.31 1.10
N LEU A 76 -1.38 4.94 1.39
CA LEU A 76 -1.05 5.50 2.70
C LEU A 76 -1.21 7.02 2.79
N ARG A 77 -1.47 7.68 1.67
CA ARG A 77 -1.62 9.15 1.58
C ARG A 77 -2.69 9.72 2.51
N TRP A 78 -3.78 8.98 2.76
CA TRP A 78 -4.80 9.41 3.72
C TRP A 78 -4.22 9.69 5.12
N MET A 79 -3.15 9.01 5.53
CA MET A 79 -2.54 9.21 6.84
C MET A 79 -1.91 10.60 6.99
N THR A 80 -1.45 11.22 5.90
CA THR A 80 -1.00 12.61 5.91
C THR A 80 -2.15 13.59 5.70
N ASP A 81 -3.10 13.25 4.83
CA ASP A 81 -4.26 14.10 4.54
C ASP A 81 -5.15 14.30 5.80
N ASP A 82 -5.23 13.28 6.66
CA ASP A 82 -5.99 13.30 7.92
C ASP A 82 -5.13 13.71 9.15
N ASP A 83 -3.93 14.23 8.95
CA ASP A 83 -3.00 14.65 10.01
C ASP A 83 -2.63 13.55 11.04
N ILE A 84 -2.70 12.27 10.64
CA ILE A 84 -2.31 11.14 11.52
C ILE A 84 -0.80 11.07 11.69
N VAL A 85 -0.06 11.36 10.61
CA VAL A 85 1.41 11.45 10.52
C VAL A 85 1.78 12.66 9.65
N THR A 86 3.01 13.15 9.79
CA THR A 86 3.50 14.30 9.00
C THR A 86 4.11 13.87 7.67
N THR A 87 4.71 12.67 7.64
CA THR A 87 5.36 12.12 6.44
C THR A 87 5.18 10.61 6.38
N VAL A 88 4.90 10.12 5.18
CA VAL A 88 4.97 8.69 4.83
C VAL A 88 6.02 8.54 3.73
N THR A 89 7.00 7.68 3.95
CA THR A 89 7.96 7.27 2.93
C THR A 89 7.88 5.77 2.73
N VAL A 90 7.75 5.30 1.49
CA VAL A 90 7.78 3.88 1.16
C VAL A 90 9.02 3.55 0.35
N THR A 91 9.71 2.49 0.73
CA THR A 91 10.76 1.87 -0.07
C THR A 91 10.32 0.49 -0.51
N ALA A 92 10.40 0.21 -1.81
CA ALA A 92 10.22 -1.11 -2.38
C ALA A 92 11.59 -1.69 -2.74
N GLU A 93 11.93 -2.84 -2.15
CA GLU A 93 13.24 -3.47 -2.33
C GLU A 93 13.08 -4.89 -2.90
N ARG A 94 13.87 -5.21 -3.92
CA ARG A 94 13.99 -6.57 -4.44
C ARG A 94 15.10 -7.32 -3.68
N LEU A 95 14.77 -8.49 -3.14
CA LEU A 95 15.74 -9.42 -2.58
C LEU A 95 15.77 -10.69 -3.44
N GLY A 96 16.89 -10.93 -4.12
CA GLY A 96 17.00 -12.03 -5.08
C GLY A 96 16.12 -11.81 -6.32
N ASN A 97 15.45 -12.87 -6.79
CA ASN A 97 14.68 -12.84 -8.03
C ASN A 97 13.16 -12.86 -7.81
N ASP A 98 12.71 -13.15 -6.60
CA ASP A 98 11.33 -13.52 -6.29
C ASP A 98 10.77 -12.86 -5.02
N ARG A 99 11.54 -11.99 -4.35
CA ARG A 99 11.06 -11.29 -3.15
C ARG A 99 11.01 -9.79 -3.34
N LEU A 100 9.83 -9.24 -3.01
CA LEU A 100 9.56 -7.83 -2.85
C LEU A 100 9.33 -7.54 -1.37
N ASN A 101 10.10 -6.62 -0.81
CA ASN A 101 9.89 -6.09 0.52
C ASN A 101 9.36 -4.66 0.41
N LEU A 102 8.38 -4.33 1.26
CA LEU A 102 7.93 -2.96 1.45
C LEU A 102 8.39 -2.48 2.82
N VAL A 103 9.05 -1.32 2.86
CA VAL A 103 9.44 -0.64 4.09
C VAL A 103 8.71 0.68 4.15
N VAL A 104 7.86 0.85 5.15
CA VAL A 104 7.12 2.09 5.41
C VAL A 104 7.79 2.81 6.58
N LEU A 105 8.21 4.05 6.37
CA LEU A 105 8.71 4.94 7.41
C LEU A 105 7.67 6.03 7.64
N LEU A 106 7.09 6.04 8.85
CA LEU A 106 6.16 7.06 9.31
C LEU A 106 6.90 8.07 10.17
N THR A 107 6.64 9.36 9.99
CA THR A 107 7.08 10.42 10.92
C THR A 107 5.86 10.98 11.65
N GLU A 108 5.83 10.86 12.97
CA GLU A 108 4.73 11.36 13.79
C GLU A 108 4.83 12.88 14.03
N LEU A 109 3.75 13.49 14.52
CA LEU A 109 3.66 14.94 14.81
C LEU A 109 4.69 15.42 15.85
N ASN A 110 5.13 14.52 16.73
CA ASN A 110 6.17 14.79 17.73
C ASN A 110 7.60 14.65 17.18
N GLY A 111 7.76 14.27 15.90
CA GLY A 111 9.05 14.04 15.24
C GLY A 111 9.62 12.63 15.43
N GLU A 112 8.96 11.75 16.19
CA GLU A 112 9.36 10.35 16.30
C GLU A 112 9.09 9.61 14.99
N THR A 113 9.93 8.62 14.69
CA THR A 113 9.80 7.82 13.47
C THR A 113 9.46 6.38 13.80
N LEU A 114 8.51 5.81 13.07
CA LEU A 114 8.15 4.40 13.15
C LEU A 114 8.45 3.70 11.82
N LYS A 115 9.34 2.71 11.85
CA LYS A 115 9.67 1.86 10.69
C LYS A 115 8.87 0.57 10.75
N LEU A 116 8.11 0.30 9.70
CA LEU A 116 7.36 -0.94 9.50
C LEU A 116 7.90 -1.66 8.26
N ALA A 117 8.43 -2.87 8.44
CA ALA A 117 8.90 -3.71 7.35
C ALA A 117 7.90 -4.84 7.09
N PHE A 118 7.52 -5.01 5.83
CA PHE A 118 6.67 -6.07 5.31
C PHE A 118 7.51 -6.91 4.36
N GLU A 119 8.02 -8.02 4.90
CA GLU A 119 8.84 -8.96 4.15
C GLU A 119 7.96 -9.83 3.25
N ASP A 120 8.50 -10.23 2.10
CA ASP A 120 7.88 -11.18 1.18
C ASP A 120 6.46 -10.78 0.74
N THR A 121 6.28 -9.47 0.49
CA THR A 121 5.04 -8.90 -0.07
C THR A 121 4.71 -9.54 -1.42
N TRP A 122 5.74 -9.97 -2.18
CA TRP A 122 5.56 -10.64 -3.46
C TRP A 122 4.76 -11.94 -3.35
N SER A 123 5.06 -12.78 -2.34
CA SER A 123 4.32 -14.01 -2.12
C SER A 123 2.86 -13.74 -1.73
N LEU A 124 2.60 -12.69 -0.93
CA LEU A 124 1.23 -12.28 -0.59
C LEU A 124 0.42 -11.84 -1.81
N ILE A 125 1.03 -11.04 -2.69
CA ILE A 125 0.39 -10.57 -3.94
C ILE A 125 0.04 -11.75 -4.86
N ASN A 126 0.86 -12.80 -4.87
CA ASN A 126 0.67 -13.98 -5.73
C ASN A 126 -0.09 -15.15 -5.06
N ALA A 127 -0.50 -15.01 -3.79
CA ALA A 127 -1.20 -16.07 -3.05
C ALA A 127 -2.72 -16.14 -3.31
N VAL A 128 -3.28 -15.17 -4.02
CA VAL A 128 -4.73 -15.01 -4.27
C VAL A 128 -5.06 -15.04 -5.75
#